data_AF-A0AAU9NWG0-F1
#
_entry.id   AF-A0AAU9NWG0-F1
#
_cell.length_a   1.000
_cell.length_b   1.000
_cell.length_c   1.000
_cell.angle_alpha   90.00
_cell.angle_beta   90.00
_cell.angle_gamma   90.00
#
_symmetry.space_group_name_H-M   'P 1'
#
loop_
_entity.id
_entity.type
_entity.pdbx_description
1 polymer ?
#
loop_
_entity_poly.entity_id
_entity_poly.type
_entity_poly.pdbx_seq_one_letter_code
_entity_poly.pdbx_strand_id
1 'polypeptide(L)'
;MVNTRDNRSSTEVSKLPRQLHRNLDDPVKTEEHPDPDPMKNSSKRRNTASVFLDGLLTPKNEDPEHTLMMQTEIHIPEKKTLVDDQLWRGNAVGKEVKELLEAVEHHYPNTFQRVQIRVKPFWSAILEGFHATIKRFMGTSVDSLTVDQIASLHEDLKELEEFKFDLSWALKRLDMVNRLKFGNEPLQKELMALEDSLEPLKATVDMRWKQLMEAHDMYKRAVS
;
A
#
# COMPACT_ATOMS: atom_id res chain seq x y z
N MET A 1 -78.59 -9.75 -39.45
CA MET A 1 -79.41 -9.73 -38.23
C MET A 1 -78.50 -9.96 -37.03
N VAL A 2 -78.55 -9.02 -36.08
CA VAL A 2 -78.38 -9.17 -34.62
C VAL A 2 -76.99 -9.54 -34.03
N ASN A 3 -76.40 -8.51 -33.41
CA ASN A 3 -75.44 -8.40 -32.29
C ASN A 3 -75.46 -9.57 -31.26
N THR A 4 -74.48 -9.76 -30.36
CA THR A 4 -74.32 -8.95 -29.11
C THR A 4 -73.19 -9.48 -28.17
N ARG A 5 -72.43 -8.52 -27.60
CA ARG A 5 -71.70 -8.44 -26.29
C ARG A 5 -70.46 -9.31 -26.02
N ASP A 6 -69.30 -8.71 -25.75
CA ASP A 6 -68.82 -7.97 -24.54
C ASP A 6 -68.46 -8.89 -23.36
N ASN A 7 -67.19 -8.87 -22.95
CA ASN A 7 -66.89 -8.51 -21.56
C ASN A 7 -65.45 -8.01 -21.35
N ARG A 8 -65.40 -6.74 -20.93
CA ARG A 8 -64.34 -6.09 -20.14
C ARG A 8 -64.13 -6.84 -18.81
N SER A 9 -62.90 -6.83 -18.29
CA SER A 9 -62.59 -6.16 -17.02
C SER A 9 -61.08 -6.15 -16.75
N SER A 10 -60.55 -4.93 -16.66
CA SER A 10 -59.29 -4.56 -16.02
C SER A 10 -59.43 -4.63 -14.50
N THR A 11 -58.38 -5.06 -13.81
CA THR A 11 -58.06 -4.55 -12.46
C THR A 11 -56.55 -4.49 -12.28
N GLU A 12 -56.01 -3.27 -12.28
CA GLU A 12 -54.72 -2.95 -11.71
C GLU A 12 -54.74 -3.16 -10.20
N VAL A 13 -53.69 -3.76 -9.63
CA VAL A 13 -53.29 -3.49 -8.24
C VAL A 13 -51.76 -3.42 -8.17
N SER A 14 -51.29 -2.18 -8.18
CA SER A 14 -50.00 -1.71 -7.69
C SER A 14 -49.79 -2.11 -6.22
N LYS A 15 -48.59 -2.61 -5.86
CA LYS A 15 -47.97 -2.47 -4.52
C LYS A 15 -46.52 -3.01 -4.47
N LEU A 16 -45.60 -2.04 -4.37
CA LEU A 16 -44.26 -1.99 -3.76
C LEU A 16 -43.36 -3.24 -3.59
N PRO A 17 -42.04 -3.11 -3.85
CA PRO A 17 -41.03 -4.08 -3.43
C PRO A 17 -40.75 -4.01 -1.93
N ARG A 18 -40.66 -5.19 -1.30
CA ARG A 18 -40.36 -5.38 0.13
C ARG A 18 -38.95 -4.92 0.49
N GLN A 19 -38.90 -4.29 1.66
CA GLN A 19 -37.74 -3.69 2.29
C GLN A 19 -36.67 -4.69 2.71
N LEU A 20 -35.45 -4.16 2.71
CA LEU A 20 -34.24 -4.65 3.36
C LEU A 20 -34.48 -4.96 4.85
N HIS A 21 -34.27 -6.21 5.26
CA HIS A 21 -34.01 -6.52 6.66
C HIS A 21 -32.48 -6.48 6.89
N ARG A 22 -32.03 -5.37 7.46
CA ARG A 22 -30.80 -5.32 8.27
C ARG A 22 -31.11 -6.02 9.59
N ASN A 23 -30.43 -7.13 9.86
CA ASN A 23 -30.32 -7.65 11.22
C ASN A 23 -29.02 -7.09 11.80
N LEU A 24 -29.19 -6.21 12.77
CA LEU A 24 -28.14 -5.62 13.62
C LEU A 24 -28.62 -5.93 15.03
N ASP A 25 -28.07 -6.99 15.62
CA ASP A 25 -28.19 -7.30 17.04
C ASP A 25 -26.80 -7.77 17.53
N ASP A 26 -26.10 -6.85 18.19
CA ASP A 26 -25.09 -7.11 19.21
C ASP A 26 -25.80 -7.69 20.47
N PRO A 27 -25.16 -8.41 21.44
CA PRO A 27 -23.91 -7.97 22.07
C PRO A 27 -22.94 -9.03 22.63
N VAL A 28 -21.70 -8.57 22.80
CA VAL A 28 -20.77 -8.79 23.94
C VAL A 28 -20.89 -10.10 24.71
N LYS A 29 -19.88 -10.98 24.54
CA LYS A 29 -19.39 -11.86 25.60
C LYS A 29 -17.91 -11.58 25.84
N THR A 30 -17.67 -10.97 27.00
CA THR A 30 -16.40 -10.95 27.74
C THR A 30 -16.19 -12.34 28.37
N GLU A 31 -14.93 -12.68 28.69
CA GLU A 31 -14.37 -13.95 29.23
C GLU A 31 -13.64 -14.75 28.14
N GLU A 32 -12.35 -15.08 28.22
CA GLU A 32 -11.48 -15.36 29.36
C GLU A 32 -10.03 -14.92 29.07
N HIS A 33 -9.40 -14.41 30.11
CA HIS A 33 -7.96 -14.14 30.22
C HIS A 33 -7.25 -15.48 30.53
N PRO A 34 -6.21 -15.90 29.80
CA PRO A 34 -5.28 -16.87 30.33
C PRO A 34 -4.13 -16.13 31.03
N ASP A 35 -4.08 -16.26 32.35
CA ASP A 35 -2.88 -15.99 33.15
C ASP A 35 -1.72 -16.91 32.71
N PRO A 36 -0.51 -16.38 32.53
CA PRO A 36 0.70 -17.17 32.67
C PRO A 36 1.42 -16.82 33.98
N ASP A 37 1.59 -17.85 34.81
CA ASP A 37 2.42 -17.89 36.01
C ASP A 37 3.79 -17.18 35.86
N PRO A 38 4.26 -16.43 36.86
CA PRO A 38 5.66 -16.10 36.97
C PRO A 38 6.39 -17.18 37.81
N MET A 39 6.82 -18.26 37.18
CA MET A 39 7.94 -19.05 37.69
C MET A 39 9.26 -18.35 37.36
N LYS A 40 9.90 -17.72 38.36
CA LYS A 40 11.36 -17.52 38.38
C LYS A 40 11.92 -17.85 39.76
N ASN A 41 12.42 -19.06 39.87
CA ASN A 41 13.37 -19.48 40.89
C ASN A 41 14.81 -19.26 40.39
N SER A 42 15.77 -19.37 41.32
CA SER A 42 17.23 -19.44 41.14
C SER A 42 17.94 -18.09 40.97
N SER A 43 18.57 -17.52 42.00
CA SER A 43 19.76 -18.00 42.73
C SER A 43 21.02 -18.11 41.85
N LYS A 44 21.92 -17.11 41.95
CA LYS A 44 23.37 -17.31 42.13
C LYS A 44 24.17 -15.98 42.22
N ARG A 45 24.83 -15.81 43.37
CA ARG A 45 26.26 -15.42 43.60
C ARG A 45 26.77 -14.12 42.95
N ARG A 46 27.10 -13.07 43.71
CA ARG A 46 28.39 -12.80 44.40
C ARG A 46 29.64 -13.24 43.62
N ASN A 47 30.44 -12.26 43.20
CA ASN A 47 31.92 -12.21 43.22
C ASN A 47 32.31 -10.73 42.92
N THR A 48 32.69 -9.90 43.88
CA THR A 48 34.04 -9.70 44.47
C THR A 48 35.18 -9.56 43.47
N ALA A 49 35.65 -8.31 43.38
CA ALA A 49 37.00 -7.80 43.17
C ALA A 49 38.08 -8.79 42.71
N SER A 50 38.67 -8.50 41.55
CA SER A 50 40.04 -8.90 41.23
C SER A 50 40.90 -7.65 41.10
N VAL A 51 41.72 -7.48 42.12
CA VAL A 51 42.95 -6.69 42.13
C VAL A 51 43.85 -7.18 40.99
N PHE A 52 44.30 -6.28 40.11
CA PHE A 52 45.49 -6.52 39.31
C PHE A 52 46.61 -5.66 39.88
N LEU A 53 47.56 -6.36 40.49
CA LEU A 53 48.84 -5.89 40.97
C LEU A 53 49.83 -6.26 39.86
N ASP A 54 50.47 -5.27 39.24
CA ASP A 54 51.75 -5.49 38.56
C ASP A 54 52.42 -4.14 38.28
N GLY A 55 53.74 -4.07 38.54
CA GLY A 55 54.57 -2.94 38.11
C GLY A 55 55.40 -2.28 39.21
N LEU A 56 56.28 -3.05 39.82
CA LEU A 56 57.37 -2.63 40.70
C LEU A 56 58.37 -1.70 39.97
N LEU A 57 58.81 -0.64 40.67
CA LEU A 57 60.16 -0.02 40.72
C LEU A 57 60.16 1.51 40.50
N THR A 58 60.28 2.23 41.62
CA THR A 58 61.01 3.50 41.71
C THR A 58 62.52 3.20 41.74
N PRO A 59 63.37 4.16 41.32
CA PRO A 59 63.99 4.99 42.35
C PRO A 59 64.00 6.50 42.01
N LYS A 60 64.04 7.28 43.08
CA LYS A 60 64.32 8.72 43.10
C LYS A 60 65.64 9.04 42.38
N ASN A 61 65.67 10.12 41.60
CA ASN A 61 66.57 11.26 41.85
C ASN A 61 66.18 12.46 40.98
N GLU A 62 66.29 13.63 41.60
CA GLU A 62 66.03 14.98 41.09
C GLU A 62 67.22 15.43 40.22
N ASP A 63 66.98 15.99 39.03
CA ASP A 63 67.17 17.41 38.69
C ASP A 63 66.86 17.67 37.20
N PRO A 64 66.39 18.88 36.80
CA PRO A 64 65.92 19.17 35.45
C PRO A 64 66.97 19.94 34.63
N GLU A 65 67.37 19.39 33.48
CA GLU A 65 68.02 20.19 32.44
C GLU A 65 67.25 20.10 31.12
N HIS A 66 66.86 21.27 30.65
CA HIS A 66 66.24 21.53 29.36
C HIS A 66 67.06 20.91 28.22
N THR A 67 66.46 19.99 27.45
CA THR A 67 66.90 19.74 26.07
C THR A 67 65.69 19.52 25.18
N LEU A 68 65.45 20.57 24.39
CA LEU A 68 64.39 20.75 23.42
C LEU A 68 64.65 19.84 22.22
N MET A 69 64.08 18.63 22.23
CA MET A 69 64.12 17.72 21.09
C MET A 69 62.88 17.97 20.22
N MET A 70 63.10 18.50 19.02
CA MET A 70 62.08 18.67 18.00
C MET A 70 61.48 17.31 17.64
N GLN A 71 60.22 17.11 18.04
CA GLN A 71 59.41 16.00 17.59
C GLN A 71 58.97 16.30 16.16
N THR A 72 59.51 15.55 15.20
CA THR A 72 58.94 15.45 13.86
C THR A 72 57.60 14.75 13.96
N GLU A 73 56.51 15.51 13.82
CA GLU A 73 55.17 15.00 13.62
C GLU A 73 55.15 14.17 12.32
N ILE A 74 55.30 12.85 12.45
CA ILE A 74 54.85 11.93 11.42
C ILE A 74 53.33 11.90 11.56
N HIS A 75 52.67 12.79 10.82
CA HIS A 75 51.23 12.73 10.59
C HIS A 75 50.96 11.46 9.78
N ILE A 76 50.69 10.35 10.46
CA ILE A 76 50.04 9.18 9.87
C ILE A 76 48.62 9.66 9.55
N PRO A 77 48.22 9.82 8.28
CA PRO A 77 46.85 10.17 7.99
C PRO A 77 46.02 8.96 8.40
N GLU A 78 45.21 9.12 9.45
CA GLU A 78 44.13 8.21 9.75
C GLU A 78 43.30 8.07 8.48
N LYS A 79 43.46 6.92 7.83
CA LYS A 79 42.66 6.49 6.71
C LYS A 79 41.26 6.25 7.28
N LYS A 80 40.45 7.32 7.34
CA LYS A 80 39.00 7.21 7.55
C LYS A 80 38.49 6.21 6.54
N THR A 81 38.19 5.01 7.01
CA THR A 81 37.52 3.97 6.25
C THR A 81 36.11 4.46 5.96
N LEU A 82 35.95 5.16 4.84
CA LEU A 82 34.69 5.42 4.12
C LEU A 82 34.10 4.09 3.61
N VAL A 83 33.83 3.15 4.51
CA VAL A 83 33.34 1.80 4.15
C VAL A 83 31.96 1.53 4.78
N ASP A 84 31.52 2.34 5.75
CA ASP A 84 30.18 2.24 6.34
C ASP A 84 29.07 2.91 5.51
N ASP A 85 29.41 3.69 4.48
CA ASP A 85 28.44 4.51 3.75
C ASP A 85 27.39 3.69 2.98
N GLN A 86 27.62 2.39 2.74
CA GLN A 86 26.74 1.53 1.94
C GLN A 86 26.12 0.35 2.71
N LEU A 87 26.16 0.40 4.05
CA LEU A 87 25.47 -0.61 4.86
C LEU A 87 24.06 -0.14 5.22
N TRP A 88 23.05 -0.98 4.93
CA TRP A 88 21.72 -0.86 5.49
C TRP A 88 21.47 -2.00 6.47
N ARG A 89 21.31 -1.68 7.76
CA ARG A 89 21.19 -2.65 8.87
C ARG A 89 22.28 -3.74 8.85
N GLY A 90 23.52 -3.37 8.48
CA GLY A 90 24.66 -4.30 8.41
C GLY A 90 24.75 -5.15 7.13
N ASN A 91 23.88 -4.90 6.14
CA ASN A 91 23.93 -5.53 4.82
C ASN A 91 24.51 -4.55 3.80
N ALA A 92 25.49 -5.03 3.03
CA ALA A 92 26.02 -4.28 1.90
C ALA A 92 24.96 -4.20 0.80
N VAL A 93 24.51 -2.99 0.53
CA VAL A 93 23.54 -2.66 -0.51
C VAL A 93 24.06 -1.45 -1.29
N GLY A 94 23.69 -1.34 -2.56
CA GLY A 94 24.03 -0.14 -3.33
C GLY A 94 23.44 1.14 -2.70
N LYS A 95 24.03 2.30 -3.01
CA LYS A 95 23.57 3.60 -2.51
C LYS A 95 22.08 3.85 -2.78
N GLU A 96 21.62 3.60 -4.00
CA GLU A 96 20.20 3.80 -4.39
C GLU A 96 19.25 2.90 -3.57
N VAL A 97 19.64 1.65 -3.36
CA VAL A 97 18.86 0.67 -2.58
C VAL A 97 18.78 1.13 -1.13
N LYS A 98 19.91 1.56 -0.54
CA LYS A 98 19.94 2.12 0.82
C LYS A 98 18.99 3.30 0.98
N GLU A 99 19.09 4.29 0.10
CA GLU A 99 18.26 5.51 0.15
C GLU A 99 16.76 5.17 0.07
N LEU A 100 16.38 4.23 -0.81
CA LEU A 100 14.98 3.79 -0.88
C LEU A 100 14.55 3.06 0.39
N LEU A 101 15.36 2.14 0.90
CA LEU A 101 15.02 1.37 2.10
C LEU A 101 14.85 2.29 3.32
N GLU A 102 15.74 3.27 3.49
CA GLU A 102 15.63 4.28 4.54
C GLU A 102 14.39 5.16 4.39
N ALA A 103 14.07 5.59 3.16
CA ALA A 103 12.86 6.36 2.89
C ALA A 103 11.59 5.55 3.19
N VAL A 104 11.55 4.27 2.79
CA VAL A 104 10.41 3.39 3.09
C VAL A 104 10.31 3.13 4.58
N GLU A 105 11.42 2.90 5.28
CA GLU A 105 11.43 2.70 6.73
C GLU A 105 10.94 3.95 7.48
N HIS A 106 11.28 5.14 6.99
CA HIS A 106 10.82 6.40 7.55
C HIS A 106 9.31 6.61 7.36
N HIS A 107 8.79 6.38 6.15
CA HIS A 107 7.38 6.61 5.84
C HIS A 107 6.45 5.49 6.29
N TYR A 108 6.96 4.25 6.34
CA TYR A 108 6.22 3.04 6.68
C TYR A 108 7.02 2.21 7.69
N PRO A 109 7.08 2.63 8.98
CA PRO A 109 7.95 2.02 9.98
C PRO A 109 7.73 0.52 10.21
N ASN A 110 6.51 0.04 9.95
CA ASN A 110 6.15 -1.36 10.15
C ASN A 110 6.69 -2.28 9.03
N THR A 111 7.08 -1.75 7.88
CA THR A 111 7.47 -2.55 6.70
C THR A 111 8.60 -3.52 6.98
N PHE A 112 9.59 -3.12 7.78
CA PHE A 112 10.75 -3.96 8.10
C PHE A 112 10.69 -4.58 9.50
N GLN A 113 9.63 -4.32 10.28
CA GLN A 113 9.56 -4.68 11.69
C GLN A 113 9.71 -6.20 11.93
N ARG A 114 9.17 -7.01 11.02
CA ARG A 114 9.17 -8.48 11.12
C ARG A 114 10.30 -9.14 10.34
N VAL A 115 11.12 -8.35 9.65
CA VAL A 115 12.19 -8.84 8.78
C VAL A 115 13.40 -9.20 9.64
N GLN A 116 13.84 -10.45 9.57
CA GLN A 116 15.00 -10.96 10.30
C GLN A 116 16.12 -11.32 9.33
N ILE A 117 17.06 -10.40 9.14
CA ILE A 117 18.19 -10.58 8.22
C ILE A 117 19.28 -11.40 8.90
N ARG A 118 19.38 -12.69 8.54
CA ARG A 118 20.34 -13.64 9.14
C ARG A 118 21.45 -14.10 8.19
N VAL A 119 21.17 -14.18 6.88
CA VAL A 119 22.10 -14.76 5.88
C VAL A 119 22.44 -13.76 4.79
N LYS A 120 23.59 -13.08 4.93
CA LYS A 120 23.97 -11.91 4.10
C LYS A 120 23.79 -12.07 2.57
N PRO A 121 24.30 -13.12 1.89
CA PRO A 121 24.23 -13.18 0.42
C PRO A 121 22.81 -13.42 -0.12
N PHE A 122 21.96 -14.13 0.62
CA PHE A 122 20.56 -14.36 0.22
C PHE A 122 19.73 -13.07 0.34
N TRP A 123 19.97 -12.31 1.41
CA TRP A 123 19.24 -11.06 1.66
C TRP A 123 19.60 -9.96 0.68
N SER A 124 20.81 -9.91 0.13
CA SER A 124 21.15 -8.95 -0.91
C SER A 124 20.23 -9.07 -2.13
N ALA A 125 19.97 -10.28 -2.62
CA ALA A 125 19.07 -10.51 -3.75
C ALA A 125 17.62 -10.10 -3.43
N ILE A 126 17.15 -10.40 -2.21
CA ILE A 126 15.81 -10.01 -1.75
C ILE A 126 15.67 -8.49 -1.66
N LEU A 127 16.67 -7.79 -1.13
CA LEU A 127 16.64 -6.34 -1.00
C LEU A 127 16.72 -5.63 -2.36
N GLU A 128 17.45 -6.20 -3.31
CA GLU A 128 17.44 -5.73 -4.70
C GLU A 128 16.06 -5.94 -5.36
N GLY A 129 15.45 -7.12 -5.17
CA GLY A 129 14.09 -7.40 -5.63
C GLY A 129 13.06 -6.45 -5.01
N PHE A 130 13.15 -6.22 -3.70
CA PHE A 130 12.34 -5.24 -2.98
C PHE A 130 12.50 -3.84 -3.60
N HIS A 131 13.74 -3.40 -3.81
CA HIS A 131 14.02 -2.10 -4.40
C HIS A 131 13.42 -1.97 -5.81
N ALA A 132 13.61 -2.97 -6.66
CA ALA A 132 13.04 -2.97 -8.01
C ALA A 132 11.51 -2.90 -8.00
N THR A 133 10.85 -3.73 -7.18
CA THR A 133 9.38 -3.78 -7.07
C THR A 133 8.83 -2.47 -6.52
N ILE A 134 9.40 -1.93 -5.43
CA ILE A 134 8.92 -0.67 -4.84
C ILE A 134 9.20 0.52 -5.76
N LYS A 135 10.35 0.56 -6.45
CA LYS A 135 10.64 1.59 -7.45
C LYS A 135 9.65 1.54 -8.61
N ARG A 136 9.31 0.35 -9.11
CA ARG A 136 8.26 0.16 -10.12
C ARG A 136 6.90 0.64 -9.61
N PHE A 137 6.52 0.22 -8.41
CA PHE A 137 5.26 0.60 -7.78
C PHE A 137 5.12 2.11 -7.61
N MET A 138 6.16 2.79 -7.11
CA MET A 138 6.14 4.24 -6.85
C MET A 138 6.32 5.07 -8.13
N GLY A 139 7.06 4.56 -9.12
CA GLY A 139 7.40 5.29 -10.35
C GLY A 139 6.36 5.18 -11.46
N THR A 140 5.43 4.21 -11.38
CA THR A 140 4.41 4.04 -12.42
C THR A 140 3.25 5.00 -12.20
N SER A 141 2.88 5.75 -13.23
CA SER A 141 1.72 6.64 -13.18
C SER A 141 0.41 5.84 -13.14
N VAL A 142 -0.56 6.33 -12.36
CA VAL A 142 -1.90 5.74 -12.26
C VAL A 142 -2.58 5.67 -13.63
N ASP A 143 -2.37 6.66 -14.49
CA ASP A 143 -2.98 6.72 -15.82
C ASP A 143 -2.39 5.67 -16.77
N SER A 144 -1.12 5.30 -16.58
CA SER A 144 -0.44 4.30 -17.40
C SER A 144 -0.70 2.85 -16.97
N LEU A 145 -1.20 2.60 -15.76
CA LEU A 145 -1.39 1.24 -15.22
C LEU A 145 -2.49 0.47 -15.96
N THR A 146 -2.15 -0.69 -16.52
CA THR A 146 -3.13 -1.66 -17.05
C THR A 146 -3.58 -2.65 -15.98
N VAL A 147 -4.66 -3.38 -16.23
CA VAL A 147 -5.15 -4.45 -15.31
C VAL A 147 -4.07 -5.51 -15.08
N ASP A 148 -3.38 -5.95 -16.14
CA ASP A 148 -2.32 -6.95 -16.05
C ASP A 148 -1.11 -6.44 -15.24
N GLN A 149 -0.75 -5.17 -15.39
CA GLN A 149 0.32 -4.55 -14.61
C GLN A 149 -0.04 -4.44 -13.12
N ILE A 150 -1.30 -4.14 -12.81
CA ILE A 150 -1.80 -4.15 -11.43
C ILE A 150 -1.76 -5.56 -10.86
N ALA A 151 -2.20 -6.57 -11.61
CA ALA A 151 -2.15 -7.97 -11.19
C ALA A 151 -0.70 -8.42 -10.92
N SER A 152 0.22 -8.12 -11.84
CA SER A 152 1.65 -8.41 -11.67
C SER A 152 2.24 -7.69 -10.46
N LEU A 153 1.95 -6.40 -10.25
CA LEU A 153 2.43 -5.67 -9.07
C LEU A 153 1.89 -6.29 -7.78
N HIS A 154 0.65 -6.74 -7.79
CA HIS A 154 0.03 -7.36 -6.64
C HIS A 154 0.67 -8.72 -6.29
N GLU A 155 1.04 -9.51 -7.30
CA GLU A 155 1.81 -10.74 -7.13
C GLU A 155 3.21 -10.47 -6.57
N ASP A 156 3.95 -9.53 -7.17
CA ASP A 156 5.31 -9.18 -6.71
C ASP A 156 5.30 -8.67 -5.26
N LEU A 157 4.31 -7.85 -4.88
CA LEU A 157 4.17 -7.37 -3.51
C LEU A 157 3.84 -8.50 -2.53
N LYS A 158 3.02 -9.47 -2.93
CA LYS A 158 2.70 -10.65 -2.11
C LYS A 158 3.89 -11.56 -1.91
N GLU A 159 4.69 -11.78 -2.96
CA GLU A 159 5.93 -12.55 -2.84
C GLU A 159 6.88 -11.90 -1.82
N LEU A 160 6.97 -10.57 -1.82
CA LEU A 160 7.73 -9.85 -0.79
C LEU A 160 7.15 -10.03 0.63
N GLU A 161 5.83 -10.13 0.80
CA GLU A 161 5.24 -10.42 2.12
C GLU A 161 5.66 -11.80 2.67
N GLU A 162 6.00 -12.77 1.81
CA GLU A 162 6.52 -14.08 2.24
C GLU A 162 7.85 -13.93 3.01
N PHE A 163 8.66 -12.94 2.65
CA PHE A 163 9.89 -12.54 3.34
C PHE A 163 9.66 -11.68 4.58
N LYS A 164 8.40 -11.55 5.03
CA LYS A 164 7.98 -10.80 6.23
C LYS A 164 8.06 -9.28 6.09
N PHE A 165 8.16 -8.75 4.87
CA PHE A 165 7.91 -7.33 4.65
C PHE A 165 6.42 -7.04 4.88
N ASP A 166 6.09 -6.03 5.69
CA ASP A 166 4.71 -5.55 5.79
C ASP A 166 4.45 -4.54 4.67
N LEU A 167 3.77 -5.01 3.62
CA LEU A 167 3.43 -4.25 2.42
C LEU A 167 1.92 -3.97 2.33
N SER A 168 1.21 -4.06 3.45
CA SER A 168 -0.22 -3.77 3.52
C SER A 168 -0.56 -2.35 3.04
N TRP A 169 0.35 -1.39 3.21
CA TRP A 169 0.20 -0.02 2.69
C TRP A 169 0.25 0.04 1.16
N ALA A 170 1.14 -0.73 0.53
CA ALA A 170 1.31 -0.76 -0.92
C ALA A 170 0.13 -1.49 -1.57
N LEU A 171 -0.25 -2.64 -1.01
CA LEU A 171 -1.40 -3.43 -1.45
C LEU A 171 -2.71 -2.63 -1.36
N LYS A 172 -2.96 -1.95 -0.24
CA LYS A 172 -4.16 -1.07 -0.09
C LYS A 172 -4.19 0.04 -1.13
N ARG A 173 -3.04 0.66 -1.40
CA ARG A 173 -2.96 1.73 -2.41
C ARG A 173 -3.19 1.19 -3.81
N LEU A 174 -2.67 0.01 -4.12
CA LEU A 174 -2.88 -0.66 -5.40
C LEU A 174 -4.36 -1.06 -5.60
N ASP A 175 -5.00 -1.60 -4.56
CA ASP A 175 -6.44 -1.91 -4.54
C ASP A 175 -7.30 -0.67 -4.80
N MET A 176 -6.95 0.45 -4.18
CA MET A 176 -7.63 1.72 -4.40
C MET A 176 -7.50 2.18 -5.85
N VAL A 177 -6.29 2.10 -6.43
CA VAL A 177 -6.07 2.42 -7.85
C VAL A 177 -6.90 1.52 -8.76
N ASN A 178 -6.91 0.21 -8.50
CA ASN A 178 -7.67 -0.75 -9.28
C ASN A 178 -9.18 -0.43 -9.26
N ARG A 179 -9.74 -0.17 -8.07
CA ARG A 179 -11.15 0.19 -7.91
C ARG A 179 -11.50 1.51 -8.58
N LEU A 180 -10.67 2.53 -8.45
CA LEU A 180 -10.95 3.85 -9.05
C LEU A 180 -10.89 3.81 -10.58
N LYS A 181 -9.96 3.03 -11.13
CA LYS A 181 -9.73 2.99 -12.58
C LYS A 181 -10.68 2.02 -13.29
N PHE A 182 -10.92 0.86 -12.69
CA PHE A 182 -11.64 -0.25 -13.35
C PHE A 182 -12.94 -0.64 -12.65
N GLY A 183 -13.23 -0.10 -11.46
CA GLY A 183 -14.45 -0.41 -10.71
C GLY A 183 -15.73 0.21 -11.27
N ASN A 184 -15.64 1.08 -12.28
CA ASN A 184 -16.79 1.78 -12.88
C ASN A 184 -17.50 0.96 -13.98
N GLU A 185 -17.05 -0.27 -14.26
CA GLU A 185 -17.66 -1.14 -15.27
C GLU A 185 -19.19 -1.32 -15.13
N PRO A 186 -19.75 -1.58 -13.93
CA PRO A 186 -21.20 -1.74 -13.79
C PRO A 186 -21.97 -0.48 -14.16
N LEU A 187 -21.48 0.69 -13.74
CA LEU A 187 -22.07 1.99 -14.06
C LEU A 187 -22.00 2.28 -15.56
N GLN A 188 -20.90 1.94 -16.22
CA GLN A 188 -20.78 2.08 -17.68
C GLN A 188 -21.77 1.18 -18.42
N LYS A 189 -21.97 -0.06 -17.96
CA LYS A 189 -22.97 -0.98 -18.54
C LYS A 189 -24.39 -0.44 -18.38
N GLU A 190 -24.72 0.09 -17.21
CA GLU A 190 -26.03 0.72 -16.96
C GLU A 190 -26.25 1.95 -17.83
N LEU A 191 -25.23 2.80 -18.00
CA LEU A 191 -25.31 3.97 -18.88
C LEU A 191 -25.55 3.58 -20.34
N MET A 192 -24.81 2.59 -20.86
CA MET A 192 -25.03 2.08 -22.22
C MET A 192 -26.43 1.50 -22.39
N ALA A 193 -26.91 0.70 -21.42
CA ALA A 193 -28.26 0.15 -21.47
C ALA A 193 -29.35 1.25 -21.45
N LEU A 194 -29.13 2.33 -20.70
CA LEU A 194 -30.04 3.46 -20.66
C LEU A 194 -30.03 4.22 -22.00
N GLU A 195 -28.86 4.45 -22.58
CA GLU A 195 -28.70 5.08 -23.90
C GLU A 195 -29.42 4.27 -24.99
N ASP A 196 -29.21 2.94 -25.02
CA ASP A 196 -29.90 2.03 -25.94
C ASP A 196 -31.43 2.09 -25.77
N SER A 197 -31.90 2.21 -24.53
CA SER A 197 -33.34 2.31 -24.24
C SER A 197 -33.96 3.65 -24.66
N LEU A 198 -33.15 4.71 -24.75
CA LEU A 198 -33.57 6.06 -25.12
C LEU A 198 -33.64 6.27 -26.63
N GLU A 199 -32.86 5.52 -27.42
CA GLU A 199 -32.80 5.66 -28.88
C GLU A 199 -34.17 5.52 -29.57
N PRO A 200 -35.05 4.55 -29.25
CA PRO A 200 -36.40 4.47 -29.82
C PRO A 200 -37.28 5.68 -29.49
N LEU A 201 -37.13 6.24 -28.29
CA LEU A 201 -37.89 7.41 -27.86
C LEU A 201 -37.45 8.66 -28.62
N LYS A 202 -36.14 8.83 -28.77
CA LYS A 202 -35.54 9.90 -29.59
C LYS A 202 -36.02 9.84 -31.04
N ALA A 203 -35.99 8.66 -31.65
CA ALA A 203 -36.53 8.46 -33.00
C ALA A 203 -38.03 8.80 -33.10
N THR A 204 -38.82 8.48 -32.06
CA THR A 204 -40.25 8.81 -32.02
C THR A 204 -40.49 10.32 -31.95
N VAL A 205 -39.72 11.02 -31.10
CA VAL A 205 -39.80 12.48 -30.97
C VAL A 205 -39.41 13.16 -32.27
N ASP A 206 -38.32 12.72 -32.91
CA ASP A 206 -37.87 13.25 -34.20
C ASP A 206 -38.93 13.06 -35.29
N MET A 207 -39.55 11.88 -35.34
CA MET A 207 -40.64 11.60 -36.28
C MET A 207 -41.85 12.51 -36.03
N ARG A 208 -42.29 12.65 -34.77
CA ARG A 208 -43.43 13.50 -34.39
C ARG A 208 -43.16 14.97 -34.69
N TRP A 209 -41.94 15.43 -34.42
CA TRP A 209 -41.52 16.79 -34.73
C TRP A 209 -41.58 17.07 -36.23
N LYS A 210 -41.10 16.14 -37.06
CA LYS A 210 -41.20 16.24 -38.52
C LYS A 210 -42.66 16.34 -39.00
N GLN A 211 -43.54 15.50 -38.46
CA GLN A 211 -44.98 15.55 -38.77
C GLN A 211 -45.62 16.89 -38.40
N LEU A 212 -45.26 17.44 -37.23
CA LEU A 212 -45.75 18.75 -36.78
C LEU A 212 -45.31 19.86 -37.74
N MET A 213 -44.04 19.87 -38.14
CA MET A 213 -43.49 20.87 -39.07
C MET A 213 -44.17 20.77 -40.44
N GLU A 214 -44.38 19.57 -40.98
CA GLU A 214 -45.10 19.36 -42.23
C GLU A 214 -46.54 19.88 -42.15
N ALA A 215 -47.26 19.58 -41.07
CA ALA A 215 -48.62 20.05 -40.86
C ALA A 215 -48.70 21.59 -40.73
N HIS A 216 -47.75 22.20 -40.03
CA HIS A 216 -47.63 23.66 -39.92
C HIS A 216 -47.43 24.31 -41.29
N ASP A 217 -46.53 23.76 -42.11
CA ASP A 217 -46.27 24.27 -43.47
C ASP A 217 -47.46 24.09 -44.42
N MET A 218 -48.24 23.03 -44.25
CA MET A 218 -49.50 22.84 -44.97
C MET A 218 -50.55 23.88 -44.55
N TYR A 219 -50.72 24.11 -43.24
CA TYR A 219 -51.65 25.11 -42.73
C TYR A 219 -51.30 26.52 -43.22
N LYS A 220 -50.02 26.91 -43.15
CA LYS A 220 -49.56 28.22 -43.62
C LYS A 220 -49.87 28.43 -45.10
N ARG A 221 -49.70 27.40 -45.94
CA ARG A 221 -50.05 27.43 -47.37
C ARG A 221 -51.55 27.50 -47.63
N ALA A 222 -52.39 26.93 -46.76
CA ALA A 222 -53.84 26.97 -46.94
C ALA A 222 -54.48 28.30 -46.52
N VAL A 223 -53.77 29.09 -45.69
CA VAL A 223 -54.26 30.37 -45.15
C VAL A 223 -53.62 31.59 -45.82
N SER A 224 -52.56 31.38 -46.63
CA SER A 224 -51.95 32.42 -47.49
C SER A 224 -52.62 32.47 -48.86
#